data_AF-A0A2E6SAA2-F1
#
_entry.id   AF-A0A2E6SAA2-F1
#
_cell.length_a   1.000
_cell.length_b   1.000
_cell.length_c   1.000
_cell.angle_alpha   90.00
_cell.angle_beta   90.00
_cell.angle_gamma   90.00
#
_symmetry.space_group_name_H-M   'P 1'
#
loop_
_entity.id
_entity.type
_entity.pdbx_description
1 polymer ?
#
loop_
_entity_poly.entity_id
_entity_poly.type
_entity_poly.pdbx_seq_one_letter_code
_entity_poly.pdbx_strand_id
1 'polypeptide(L)'
;MIPNRKLLFLLAAVVAGLGTGERAEAQIRASLSMSKKEYVAHESVVATVTLTNDAGHDLLIHTDGRTAVDWLDFQVKNSRGTSLSPQAPMNLGAVTIPAGRSISKSIDLTGVYRVTQVGRYRCTAVIRLPGEGGRFLTNTVPFTVTLGRRLYSQRVGDPGNGSAREYRLSIHSDSRKSSLYLHLIDVRTGRTLQAFRMGDVISRKTPKALVDRNNNLHVLFLAAPNIYGHGTVTPNGRYGGAKYYKPAPGRTPALVTFQNGDVVISGGLLYDPKQAVQRRAQIRKLSERPRLTFR
;
A
#
# COMPACT_ATOMS: atom_id res chain seq x y z
N MET A 1 -50.75 -43.94 54.48
CA MET A 1 -51.18 -43.11 55.62
C MET A 1 -50.88 -41.66 55.27
N ILE A 2 -51.90 -40.87 54.92
CA ILE A 2 -51.77 -39.43 54.61
C ILE A 2 -52.52 -38.67 55.70
N PRO A 3 -51.92 -37.63 56.28
CA PRO A 3 -52.61 -36.33 56.36
C PRO A 3 -51.65 -35.15 56.02
N ASN A 4 -52.06 -34.21 55.15
CA ASN A 4 -52.55 -32.84 55.43
C ASN A 4 -51.52 -31.89 56.08
N ARG A 5 -51.36 -30.59 55.77
CA ARG A 5 -52.04 -29.60 54.89
C ARG A 5 -51.14 -28.33 54.84
N LYS A 6 -51.07 -27.69 53.65
CA LYS A 6 -50.98 -26.23 53.35
C LYS A 6 -50.09 -25.29 54.20
N LEU A 7 -49.15 -24.58 53.56
CA LEU A 7 -49.20 -23.10 53.46
C LEU A 7 -48.24 -22.54 52.40
N LEU A 8 -48.65 -21.43 51.81
CA LEU A 8 -48.14 -20.71 50.66
C LEU A 8 -47.33 -19.47 51.12
N PHE A 9 -46.36 -19.04 50.28
CA PHE A 9 -45.82 -17.68 50.09
C PHE A 9 -44.65 -17.09 50.92
N LEU A 10 -43.65 -16.65 50.13
CA LEU A 10 -42.82 -15.41 50.18
C LEU A 10 -41.80 -15.20 51.32
N LEU A 11 -40.50 -15.19 50.95
CA LEU A 11 -39.61 -14.03 51.21
C LEU A 11 -38.27 -14.08 50.44
N ALA A 12 -37.97 -12.95 49.77
CA ALA A 12 -36.67 -12.33 49.45
C ALA A 12 -35.52 -13.17 48.83
N ALA A 13 -35.12 -13.02 47.57
CA ALA A 13 -34.57 -11.83 46.89
C ALA A 13 -33.29 -11.24 47.53
N VAL A 14 -32.18 -12.00 47.47
CA VAL A 14 -30.81 -11.45 47.48
C VAL A 14 -29.99 -12.23 46.42
N VAL A 15 -30.15 -11.86 45.16
CA VAL A 15 -29.16 -12.13 44.10
C VAL A 15 -28.75 -10.77 43.57
N ALA A 16 -27.87 -10.11 44.32
CA ALA A 16 -27.25 -8.87 43.92
C ALA A 16 -25.75 -9.11 43.74
N GLY A 17 -25.27 -8.88 42.51
CA GLY A 17 -23.94 -8.32 42.31
C GLY A 17 -22.78 -9.28 42.16
N LEU A 18 -22.79 -10.13 41.13
CA LEU A 18 -21.56 -10.40 40.38
C LEU A 18 -21.80 -9.93 38.94
N GLY A 19 -21.67 -8.61 38.78
CA GLY A 19 -21.73 -7.95 37.49
C GLY A 19 -20.64 -8.50 36.58
N THR A 20 -21.07 -9.21 35.55
CA THR A 20 -20.29 -9.49 34.35
C THR A 20 -19.78 -8.16 33.78
N GLY A 21 -18.47 -7.96 33.85
CA GLY A 21 -17.75 -6.81 33.29
C GLY A 21 -17.68 -6.83 31.76
N GLU A 22 -18.83 -6.95 31.08
CA GLU A 22 -18.96 -6.91 29.62
C GLU A 22 -19.57 -5.57 29.16
N ARG A 23 -18.94 -4.44 29.48
CA ARG A 23 -19.46 -3.11 29.04
C ARG A 23 -18.53 -2.28 28.17
N ALA A 24 -17.43 -2.82 27.66
CA ALA A 24 -16.41 -1.98 27.01
C ALA A 24 -15.93 -2.43 25.62
N GLU A 25 -16.65 -3.29 24.89
CA GLU A 25 -16.32 -3.60 23.47
C GLU A 25 -17.39 -3.18 22.45
N ALA A 26 -18.55 -2.67 22.90
CA ALA A 26 -19.72 -2.51 22.02
C ALA A 26 -19.82 -1.14 21.30
N GLN A 27 -18.99 -0.15 21.65
CA GLN A 27 -19.17 1.22 21.12
C GLN A 27 -18.43 1.47 19.81
N ILE A 28 -17.25 0.84 19.61
CA ILE A 28 -16.46 1.02 18.41
C ILE A 28 -15.84 -0.30 17.98
N ARG A 29 -16.01 -0.62 16.70
CA ARG A 29 -15.31 -1.72 16.06
C ARG A 29 -14.18 -1.17 15.19
N ALA A 30 -12.95 -1.58 15.51
CA ALA A 30 -11.77 -1.16 14.79
C ALA A 30 -11.12 -2.34 14.05
N SER A 31 -10.71 -2.11 12.79
CA SER A 31 -10.00 -3.10 11.99
C SER A 31 -8.84 -2.46 11.25
N LEU A 32 -7.79 -3.24 11.02
CA LEU A 32 -6.59 -2.85 10.31
C LEU A 32 -6.42 -3.74 9.08
N SER A 33 -6.10 -3.11 7.96
CA SER A 33 -5.72 -3.77 6.72
C SER A 33 -4.47 -3.12 6.13
N MET A 34 -3.71 -3.87 5.34
CA MET A 34 -2.52 -3.39 4.64
C MET A 34 -2.77 -3.47 3.14
N SER A 35 -2.20 -2.54 2.37
CA SER A 35 -2.32 -2.57 0.90
C SER A 35 -1.75 -3.85 0.27
N LYS A 36 -0.69 -4.42 0.88
CA LYS A 36 -0.03 -5.67 0.48
C LYS A 36 0.40 -6.48 1.70
N LYS A 37 0.64 -7.77 1.47
CA LYS A 37 1.26 -8.69 2.46
C LYS A 37 2.79 -8.66 2.40
N GLU A 38 3.34 -8.28 1.24
CA GLU A 38 4.76 -8.22 0.98
C GLU A 38 5.09 -6.91 0.25
N TYR A 39 6.14 -6.24 0.70
CA TYR A 39 6.64 -4.98 0.18
C TYR A 39 8.12 -5.12 -0.17
N VAL A 40 8.58 -4.36 -1.16
CA VAL A 40 10.01 -4.25 -1.44
C VAL A 40 10.62 -3.21 -0.50
N ALA A 41 11.87 -3.40 -0.07
CA ALA A 41 12.58 -2.44 0.78
C ALA A 41 12.45 -0.99 0.25
N HIS A 42 12.15 -0.04 1.13
CA HIS A 42 11.88 1.38 0.79
C HIS A 42 10.62 1.66 -0.04
N GLU A 43 9.80 0.66 -0.38
CA GLU A 43 8.46 0.89 -0.91
C GLU A 43 7.52 1.40 0.18
N SER A 44 6.62 2.32 -0.17
CA SER A 44 5.55 2.83 0.72
C SER A 44 4.70 1.68 1.28
N VAL A 45 4.57 1.66 2.62
CA VAL A 45 3.82 0.64 3.37
C VAL A 45 2.55 1.28 3.91
N VAL A 46 1.47 1.20 3.14
CA VAL A 46 0.20 1.85 3.50
C VAL A 46 -0.68 0.92 4.35
N ALA A 47 -0.99 1.39 5.56
CA ALA A 47 -1.90 0.81 6.51
C ALA A 47 -3.25 1.55 6.46
N THR A 48 -4.36 0.82 6.39
CA THR A 48 -5.71 1.38 6.41
C THR A 48 -6.46 0.89 7.63
N VAL A 49 -6.79 1.83 8.52
CA VAL A 49 -7.59 1.60 9.72
C VAL A 49 -9.03 1.94 9.40
N THR A 50 -9.95 1.02 9.69
CA THR A 50 -11.39 1.23 9.55
C THR A 50 -12.04 1.18 10.92
N LEU A 51 -12.79 2.23 11.24
CA LEU A 51 -13.49 2.40 12.51
C LEU A 51 -14.97 2.43 12.22
N THR A 52 -15.76 1.66 12.96
CA THR A 52 -17.21 1.63 12.87
C THR A 52 -17.79 2.03 14.20
N ASN A 53 -18.69 3.01 14.17
CA ASN A 53 -19.39 3.50 15.35
C ASN A 53 -20.65 2.66 15.61
N ASP A 54 -20.59 1.86 16.67
CA ASP A 54 -21.68 1.00 17.15
C ASP A 54 -22.36 1.60 18.41
N ALA A 55 -22.02 2.84 18.82
CA ALA A 55 -22.43 3.47 20.08
C ALA A 55 -23.83 4.14 20.06
N GLY A 56 -24.51 4.19 18.91
CA GLY A 56 -25.85 4.76 18.77
C GLY A 56 -25.93 6.30 18.83
N HIS A 57 -24.80 7.00 18.90
CA HIS A 57 -24.69 8.46 18.83
C HIS A 57 -23.41 8.85 18.09
N ASP A 58 -23.30 10.10 17.63
CA ASP A 58 -22.12 10.57 16.90
C ASP A 58 -20.88 10.60 17.80
N LEU A 59 -19.77 10.03 17.30
CA LEU A 59 -18.50 9.95 18.03
C LEU A 59 -17.50 10.93 17.43
N LEU A 60 -17.08 11.91 18.24
CA LEU A 60 -15.96 12.80 17.92
C LEU A 60 -14.67 12.24 18.51
N ILE A 61 -13.76 11.83 17.64
CA ILE A 61 -12.43 11.32 18.03
C ILE A 61 -11.40 12.39 17.67
N HIS A 62 -10.58 12.79 18.64
CA HIS A 62 -9.56 13.82 18.47
C HIS A 62 -8.37 13.53 19.38
N THR A 63 -7.23 14.11 19.02
CA THR A 63 -6.02 14.11 19.86
C THR A 63 -6.36 14.69 21.22
N ASP A 64 -5.95 14.00 22.28
CA ASP A 64 -6.23 14.45 23.64
C ASP A 64 -5.47 15.76 23.92
N GLY A 65 -6.21 16.85 24.11
CA GLY A 65 -5.65 18.18 24.36
C GLY A 65 -4.87 18.29 25.67
N ARG A 66 -5.01 17.35 26.62
CA ARG A 66 -4.28 17.37 27.89
C ARG A 66 -2.94 16.66 27.81
N THR A 67 -2.87 15.56 27.05
CA THR A 67 -1.67 14.72 26.93
C THR A 67 -0.92 14.91 25.62
N ALA A 68 -1.52 15.61 24.65
CA ALA A 68 -1.04 15.75 23.27
C ALA A 68 -0.79 14.41 22.57
N VAL A 69 -1.45 13.34 23.03
CA VAL A 69 -1.32 12.00 22.46
C VAL A 69 -2.35 11.82 21.35
N ASP A 70 -1.85 11.45 20.16
CA ASP A 70 -2.71 11.17 19.01
C ASP A 70 -3.69 10.01 19.31
N TRP A 71 -4.91 10.19 18.80
CA TRP A 71 -6.00 9.23 18.99
C TRP A 71 -5.78 7.92 18.23
N LEU A 72 -4.89 7.90 17.24
CA LEU A 72 -4.47 6.70 16.53
C LEU A 72 -2.95 6.59 16.54
N ASP A 73 -2.47 5.40 16.85
CA ASP A 73 -1.06 5.04 16.91
C ASP A 73 -0.88 3.61 16.40
N PHE A 74 0.36 3.21 16.11
CA PHE A 74 0.67 1.88 15.61
C PHE A 74 1.76 1.22 16.44
N GLN A 75 1.46 0.00 16.89
CA GLN A 75 2.46 -0.91 17.41
C GLN A 75 3.00 -1.76 16.28
N VAL A 76 4.17 -1.38 15.77
CA VAL A 76 4.91 -2.15 14.77
C VAL A 76 6.00 -2.95 15.46
N LYS A 77 5.94 -4.29 15.36
CA LYS A 77 6.94 -5.20 15.93
C LYS A 77 7.71 -5.91 14.82
N ASN A 78 9.02 -6.08 15.00
CA ASN A 78 9.84 -6.89 14.11
C ASN A 78 9.69 -8.40 14.42
N SER A 79 10.38 -9.25 13.67
CA SER A 79 10.34 -10.71 13.87
C SER A 79 10.87 -11.19 15.22
N ARG A 80 11.67 -10.37 15.91
CA ARG A 80 12.19 -10.64 17.26
C ARG A 80 11.24 -10.17 18.36
N GLY A 81 10.07 -9.61 18.00
CA GLY A 81 9.10 -9.07 18.95
C GLY A 81 9.43 -7.65 19.44
N THR A 82 10.53 -7.05 19.00
CA THR A 82 10.91 -5.68 19.38
C THR A 82 9.98 -4.67 18.71
N SER A 83 9.38 -3.77 19.50
CA SER A 83 8.60 -2.65 19.00
C SER A 83 9.50 -1.60 18.34
N LEU A 84 9.08 -1.09 17.19
CA LEU A 84 9.72 0.04 16.53
C LEU A 84 9.16 1.35 17.09
N SER A 85 10.06 2.29 17.41
CA SER A 85 9.65 3.64 17.79
C SER A 85 9.28 4.47 16.56
N PRO A 86 8.25 5.32 16.64
CA PRO A 86 7.96 6.30 15.59
C PRO A 86 9.11 7.32 15.49
N GLN A 87 9.45 7.70 14.26
CA GLN A 87 10.51 8.65 13.92
C GLN A 87 9.96 10.01 13.48
N ALA A 88 8.67 10.08 13.19
CA ALA A 88 7.98 11.31 12.78
C ALA A 88 6.57 11.34 13.39
N PRO A 89 6.00 12.53 13.65
CA PRO A 89 4.62 12.65 14.08
C PRO A 89 3.65 12.28 12.95
N MET A 90 2.49 11.74 13.29
CA MET A 90 1.47 11.34 12.31
C MET A 90 0.49 12.47 12.00
N ASN A 91 0.41 13.50 12.86
CA ASN A 91 -0.43 14.69 12.73
C ASN A 91 -1.86 14.35 12.32
N LEU A 92 -2.59 13.68 13.22
CA LEU A 92 -3.94 13.23 12.96
C LEU A 92 -4.95 14.32 13.35
N GLY A 93 -5.75 14.77 12.39
CA GLY A 93 -6.87 15.68 12.66
C GLY A 93 -8.01 14.99 13.43
N ALA A 94 -8.89 15.81 14.01
CA ALA A 94 -10.14 15.35 14.59
C ALA A 94 -11.03 14.70 13.52
N VAL A 95 -11.81 13.69 13.92
CA VAL A 95 -12.73 12.99 13.04
C VAL A 95 -14.05 12.71 13.75
N THR A 96 -15.15 12.98 13.06
CA THR A 96 -16.50 12.65 13.53
C THR A 96 -17.00 11.41 12.78
N ILE A 97 -17.45 10.41 13.53
CA ILE A 97 -18.05 9.19 12.98
C ILE A 97 -19.53 9.20 13.36
N PRO A 98 -20.45 9.36 12.40
CA PRO A 98 -21.88 9.31 12.70
C PRO A 98 -22.31 7.95 13.25
N ALA A 99 -23.38 7.91 14.05
CA ALA A 99 -23.93 6.67 14.58
C ALA A 99 -24.19 5.63 13.47
N GLY A 100 -23.73 4.39 13.66
CA GLY A 100 -23.92 3.29 12.70
C GLY A 100 -23.11 3.41 11.40
N ARG A 101 -22.15 4.34 11.33
CA ARG A 101 -21.30 4.54 10.14
C ARG A 101 -19.86 4.13 10.39
N SER A 102 -19.15 3.87 9.30
CA SER A 102 -17.72 3.56 9.31
C SER A 102 -16.92 4.63 8.57
N ILE A 103 -15.71 4.89 9.06
CA ILE A 103 -14.69 5.69 8.39
C ILE A 103 -13.44 4.84 8.15
N SER A 104 -12.69 5.16 7.10
CA SER A 104 -11.39 4.55 6.83
C SER A 104 -10.32 5.63 6.72
N LYS A 105 -9.20 5.43 7.41
CA LYS A 105 -8.02 6.30 7.36
C LYS A 105 -6.82 5.50 6.90
N SER A 106 -6.20 5.94 5.80
CA SER A 106 -4.97 5.36 5.29
C SER A 106 -3.76 6.19 5.72
N ILE A 107 -2.73 5.52 6.24
CA ILE A 107 -1.48 6.10 6.70
C ILE A 107 -0.31 5.35 6.06
N ASP A 108 0.69 6.08 5.58
CA ASP A 108 1.95 5.51 5.14
C ASP A 108 2.88 5.30 6.35
N LEU A 109 3.12 4.03 6.70
CA LEU A 109 3.99 3.67 7.81
C LEU A 109 5.47 3.92 7.52
N THR A 110 5.90 4.06 6.26
CA THR A 110 7.32 4.30 5.94
C THR A 110 7.79 5.68 6.32
N GLY A 111 6.88 6.67 6.34
CA GLY A 111 7.18 8.02 6.80
C GLY A 111 7.30 8.12 8.31
N VAL A 112 6.74 7.16 9.05
CA VAL A 112 6.62 7.21 10.51
C VAL A 112 7.52 6.18 11.20
N TYR A 113 7.66 4.98 10.66
CA TYR A 113 8.45 3.90 11.25
C TYR A 113 9.55 3.44 10.30
N ARG A 114 10.64 2.90 10.86
CA ARG A 114 11.74 2.29 10.09
C ARG A 114 11.36 0.90 9.53
N VAL A 115 10.29 0.82 8.75
CA VAL A 115 9.78 -0.39 8.09
C VAL A 115 10.36 -0.58 6.68
N THR A 116 11.50 0.04 6.40
CA THR A 116 12.19 -0.06 5.09
C THR A 116 13.23 -1.18 5.06
N GLN A 117 13.58 -1.75 6.21
CA GLN A 117 14.55 -2.82 6.33
C GLN A 117 13.93 -4.17 6.03
N VAL A 118 14.74 -5.09 5.51
CA VAL A 118 14.32 -6.45 5.19
C VAL A 118 13.96 -7.18 6.47
N GLY A 119 12.77 -7.78 6.50
CA GLY A 119 12.31 -8.51 7.67
C GLY A 119 10.81 -8.78 7.66
N ARG A 120 10.38 -9.59 8.61
CA ARG A 120 8.96 -9.79 8.92
C ARG A 120 8.55 -8.82 10.00
N TYR A 121 7.39 -8.22 9.83
CA TYR A 121 6.81 -7.26 10.74
C TYR A 121 5.37 -7.65 11.08
N ARG A 122 4.90 -7.17 12.23
CA ARG A 122 3.50 -7.25 12.65
C ARG A 122 3.06 -5.86 13.05
N CYS A 123 1.94 -5.43 12.53
CA CYS A 123 1.37 -4.13 12.83
C CYS A 123 0.02 -4.29 13.52
N THR A 124 -0.20 -3.54 14.59
CA THR A 124 -1.48 -3.42 15.27
C THR A 124 -1.76 -1.93 15.46
N ALA A 125 -2.95 -1.47 15.11
CA ALA A 125 -3.36 -0.10 15.37
C ALA A 125 -3.93 0.00 16.78
N VAL A 126 -3.60 1.09 17.46
CA VAL A 126 -4.05 1.44 18.81
C VAL A 126 -4.92 2.68 18.69
N ILE A 127 -6.19 2.55 19.03
CA ILE A 127 -7.16 3.64 19.03
C ILE A 127 -7.39 4.08 20.47
N ARG A 128 -7.28 5.36 20.72
CA ARG A 128 -7.56 6.01 22.00
C ARG A 128 -8.73 6.95 21.81
N LEU A 129 -9.78 6.73 22.59
CA LEU A 129 -10.91 7.66 22.62
C LEU A 129 -10.67 8.77 23.64
N PRO A 130 -11.17 9.98 23.37
CA PRO A 130 -11.10 11.07 24.33
C PRO A 130 -11.93 10.77 25.57
N GLY A 131 -11.55 11.35 26.71
CA GLY A 131 -12.24 11.17 27.99
C GLY A 131 -12.12 9.74 28.53
N GLU A 132 -13.25 9.15 28.93
CA GLU A 132 -13.30 7.80 29.52
C GLU A 132 -13.50 6.68 28.48
N GLY A 133 -13.47 7.01 27.18
CA GLY A 133 -13.76 6.05 26.12
C GLY A 133 -12.73 4.92 25.98
N GLY A 134 -11.60 4.97 26.68
CA GLY A 134 -10.66 3.86 26.77
C GLY A 134 -9.77 3.65 25.53
N ARG A 135 -9.12 2.49 25.48
CA ARG A 135 -8.12 2.12 24.46
C ARG A 135 -8.50 0.80 23.78
N PHE A 136 -8.59 0.84 22.46
CA PHE A 136 -8.93 -0.31 21.62
C PHE A 136 -7.75 -0.72 20.74
N LEU A 137 -7.63 -2.03 20.50
CA LEU A 137 -6.64 -2.59 19.59
C LEU A 137 -7.36 -3.19 18.39
N THR A 138 -6.80 -3.01 17.21
CA THR A 138 -7.28 -3.72 16.01
C THR A 138 -6.78 -5.17 16.00
N ASN A 139 -7.21 -5.93 15.00
CA ASN A 139 -6.49 -7.13 14.58
C ASN A 139 -5.01 -6.81 14.25
N THR A 140 -4.13 -7.78 14.46
CA THR A 140 -2.72 -7.69 14.07
C THR A 140 -2.54 -8.17 12.64
N VAL A 141 -1.93 -7.34 11.79
CA VAL A 141 -1.64 -7.67 10.40
C VAL A 141 -0.14 -7.95 10.22
N PRO A 142 0.26 -9.18 9.84
CA PRO A 142 1.63 -9.47 9.46
C PRO A 142 1.92 -8.96 8.06
N PHE A 143 3.11 -8.40 7.85
CA PHE A 143 3.63 -8.08 6.53
C PHE A 143 5.13 -8.36 6.47
N THR A 144 5.66 -8.57 5.26
CA THR A 144 7.08 -8.81 5.05
C THR A 144 7.66 -7.74 4.15
N VAL A 145 8.88 -7.32 4.44
CA VAL A 145 9.68 -6.45 3.59
C VAL A 145 10.83 -7.29 3.06
N THR A 146 10.94 -7.37 1.74
CA THR A 146 11.94 -8.21 1.05
C THR A 146 12.78 -7.39 0.07
N LEU A 147 13.85 -8.01 -0.44
CA LEU A 147 14.64 -7.46 -1.53
C LEU A 147 14.22 -8.14 -2.82
N GLY A 148 13.97 -7.35 -3.86
CA GLY A 148 13.87 -7.88 -5.21
C GLY A 148 15.22 -8.39 -5.71
N ARG A 149 15.20 -9.33 -6.65
CA ARG A 149 16.39 -9.78 -7.38
C ARG A 149 16.94 -8.62 -8.20
N ARG A 150 18.14 -8.15 -7.88
CA ARG A 150 18.82 -7.09 -8.63
C ARG A 150 19.07 -7.53 -10.07
N LEU A 151 18.73 -6.66 -11.02
CA LEU A 151 18.94 -6.89 -12.45
C LEU A 151 19.97 -5.95 -13.05
N TYR A 152 19.98 -4.71 -12.57
CA TYR A 152 20.74 -3.64 -13.18
C TYR A 152 21.21 -2.69 -12.11
N SER A 153 22.37 -2.09 -12.34
CA SER A 153 22.81 -0.94 -11.59
C SER A 153 23.70 -0.05 -12.44
N GLN A 154 23.53 1.25 -12.31
CA GLN A 154 24.44 2.21 -12.92
C GLN A 154 24.59 3.42 -12.01
N ARG A 155 25.84 3.85 -11.83
CA ARG A 155 26.16 5.11 -11.15
C ARG A 155 26.14 6.25 -12.16
N VAL A 156 25.56 7.37 -11.78
CA VAL A 156 25.45 8.59 -12.59
C VAL A 156 25.70 9.82 -11.73
N GLY A 157 26.10 10.93 -12.34
CA GLY A 157 26.13 12.22 -11.66
C GLY A 157 24.75 12.87 -11.64
N ASP A 158 24.40 13.52 -10.54
CA ASP A 158 23.26 14.43 -10.46
C ASP A 158 23.70 15.82 -10.96
N PRO A 159 23.21 16.28 -12.13
CA PRO A 159 23.63 17.56 -12.70
C PRO A 159 23.23 18.77 -11.86
N GLY A 160 22.24 18.64 -10.96
CA GLY A 160 21.76 19.76 -10.14
C GLY A 160 22.62 20.06 -8.91
N ASN A 161 23.36 19.07 -8.38
CA ASN A 161 24.14 19.23 -7.15
C ASN A 161 25.51 18.52 -7.17
N GLY A 162 25.92 17.93 -8.30
CA GLY A 162 27.19 17.24 -8.46
C GLY A 162 27.34 15.93 -7.68
N SER A 163 26.30 15.47 -6.98
CA SER A 163 26.36 14.25 -6.18
C SER A 163 26.25 13.00 -7.05
N ALA A 164 26.95 11.93 -6.68
CA ALA A 164 26.80 10.65 -7.34
C ALA A 164 25.53 9.91 -6.88
N ARG A 165 24.76 9.41 -7.84
CA ARG A 165 23.56 8.58 -7.66
C ARG A 165 23.81 7.18 -8.20
N GLU A 166 23.15 6.18 -7.62
CA GLU A 166 23.06 4.83 -8.18
C GLU A 166 21.60 4.53 -8.49
N TYR A 167 21.29 4.29 -9.77
CA TYR A 167 20.04 3.64 -10.14
C TYR A 167 20.20 2.14 -9.98
N ARG A 168 19.29 1.51 -9.25
CA ARG A 168 19.23 0.06 -9.08
C ARG A 168 17.85 -0.45 -9.49
N LEU A 169 17.82 -1.40 -10.42
CA LEU A 169 16.58 -2.09 -10.79
C LEU A 169 16.54 -3.47 -10.16
N SER A 170 15.36 -3.84 -9.67
CA SER A 170 15.11 -5.14 -9.08
C SER A 170 13.77 -5.69 -9.58
N ILE A 171 13.68 -7.02 -9.73
CA ILE A 171 12.41 -7.70 -9.91
C ILE A 171 12.02 -8.36 -8.59
N HIS A 172 10.82 -8.06 -8.15
CA HIS A 172 10.16 -8.80 -7.08
C HIS A 172 9.07 -9.68 -7.68
N SER A 173 9.04 -10.96 -7.31
CA SER A 173 8.00 -11.88 -7.77
C SER A 173 7.18 -12.33 -6.58
N ASP A 174 5.88 -12.05 -6.64
CA ASP A 174 4.91 -12.66 -5.74
C ASP A 174 4.36 -13.95 -6.36
N SER A 175 3.42 -14.62 -5.68
CA SER A 175 2.83 -15.89 -6.14
C SER A 175 2.01 -15.77 -7.43
N ARG A 176 1.67 -14.57 -7.89
CA ARG A 176 0.80 -14.32 -9.04
C ARG A 176 1.50 -13.52 -10.15
N LYS A 177 2.40 -12.60 -9.82
CA LYS A 177 2.99 -11.66 -10.77
C LYS A 177 4.39 -11.21 -10.35
N SER A 178 5.21 -10.92 -11.35
CA SER A 178 6.48 -10.22 -11.16
C SER A 178 6.28 -8.72 -11.39
N SER A 179 6.91 -7.90 -10.56
CA SER A 179 6.89 -6.45 -10.64
C SER A 179 8.32 -5.90 -10.67
N LEU A 180 8.53 -4.88 -11.50
CA LEU A 180 9.80 -4.17 -11.61
C LEU A 180 9.81 -2.98 -10.64
N TYR A 181 10.90 -2.86 -9.89
CA TYR A 181 11.14 -1.79 -8.93
C TYR A 181 12.42 -1.05 -9.27
N LEU A 182 12.41 0.25 -8.97
CA LEU A 182 13.59 1.10 -9.02
C LEU A 182 13.92 1.57 -7.60
N HIS A 183 15.20 1.55 -7.26
CA HIS A 183 15.76 2.30 -6.14
C HIS A 183 16.75 3.33 -6.68
N LEU A 184 16.58 4.59 -6.29
CA LEU A 184 17.54 5.66 -6.49
C LEU A 184 18.30 5.86 -5.18
N ILE A 185 19.61 5.64 -5.19
CA ILE A 185 20.44 5.64 -3.99
C ILE A 185 21.46 6.77 -4.10
N ASP A 186 21.63 7.55 -3.03
CA ASP A 186 22.74 8.49 -2.89
C ASP A 186 24.01 7.69 -2.55
N VAL A 187 25.03 7.77 -3.41
CA VAL A 187 26.24 6.94 -3.28
C VAL A 187 27.09 7.36 -2.07
N ARG A 188 27.07 8.65 -1.72
CA ARG A 188 27.88 9.20 -0.62
C ARG A 188 27.35 8.77 0.74
N THR A 189 26.03 8.77 0.91
CA THR A 189 25.36 8.45 2.18
C THR A 189 24.84 7.02 2.25
N GLY A 190 24.75 6.32 1.12
CA GLY A 190 24.12 5.01 1.00
C GLY A 190 22.61 5.01 1.20
N ARG A 191 21.97 6.19 1.32
CA ARG A 191 20.53 6.31 1.56
C ARG A 191 19.75 6.14 0.26
N THR A 192 18.70 5.33 0.31
CA THR A 192 17.71 5.27 -0.77
C THR A 192 16.87 6.55 -0.75
N LEU A 193 17.00 7.37 -1.78
CA LEU A 193 16.28 8.63 -1.95
C LEU A 193 14.84 8.41 -2.41
N GLN A 194 14.65 7.46 -3.32
CA GLN A 194 13.35 7.09 -3.87
C GLN A 194 13.33 5.60 -4.15
N ALA A 195 12.20 4.95 -3.84
CA ALA A 195 11.93 3.60 -4.29
C ALA A 195 10.46 3.43 -4.62
N PHE A 196 10.18 2.93 -5.82
CA PHE A 196 8.82 2.76 -6.29
C PHE A 196 8.72 1.65 -7.33
N ARG A 197 7.48 1.17 -7.48
CA ARG A 197 7.13 0.17 -8.50
C ARG A 197 6.98 0.84 -9.86
N MET A 198 7.71 0.36 -10.86
CA MET A 198 7.58 0.84 -12.24
C MET A 198 6.40 0.20 -12.98
N GLY A 199 6.11 -1.08 -12.71
CA GLY A 199 5.02 -1.81 -13.37
C GLY A 199 5.10 -3.32 -13.16
N ASP A 200 4.12 -4.05 -13.69
CA ASP A 200 4.20 -5.51 -13.83
C ASP A 200 5.18 -5.86 -14.96
N VAL A 201 5.88 -6.98 -14.81
CA VAL A 201 6.88 -7.44 -15.77
C VAL A 201 6.76 -8.94 -16.02
N ILE A 202 6.91 -9.35 -17.27
CA ILE A 202 7.09 -10.75 -17.64
C ILE A 202 8.58 -11.04 -17.65
N SER A 203 9.04 -11.78 -16.63
CA SER A 203 10.45 -12.08 -16.37
C SER A 203 11.14 -12.94 -17.44
N ARG A 204 10.42 -13.44 -18.46
CA ARG A 204 11.00 -14.21 -19.59
C ARG A 204 11.98 -13.37 -20.43
N LYS A 205 11.76 -12.06 -20.53
CA LYS A 205 12.66 -11.14 -21.23
C LYS A 205 13.23 -10.16 -20.23
N THR A 206 14.56 -10.16 -20.08
CA THR A 206 15.23 -9.26 -19.15
C THR A 206 14.96 -7.80 -19.54
N PRO A 207 14.45 -6.97 -18.60
CA PRO A 207 14.35 -5.54 -18.78
C PRO A 207 15.68 -4.94 -19.26
N LYS A 208 15.60 -3.99 -20.19
CA LYS A 208 16.75 -3.24 -20.67
C LYS A 208 16.71 -1.85 -20.07
N ALA A 209 17.87 -1.36 -19.65
CA ALA A 209 18.01 -0.02 -19.12
C ALA A 209 19.21 0.66 -19.76
N LEU A 210 19.06 1.93 -20.09
CA LEU A 210 20.12 2.80 -20.62
C LEU A 210 19.96 4.18 -20.00
N VAL A 211 21.06 4.91 -19.91
CA VAL A 211 21.10 6.28 -19.39
C VAL A 211 21.36 7.24 -20.55
N ASP A 212 20.61 8.34 -20.60
CA ASP A 212 20.79 9.40 -21.60
C ASP A 212 21.87 10.42 -21.20
N ARG A 213 22.17 11.36 -22.09
CA ARG A 213 23.15 12.44 -21.86
C ARG A 213 22.85 13.32 -20.64
N ASN A 214 21.60 13.37 -20.18
CA ASN A 214 21.15 14.15 -19.03
C ASN A 214 21.12 13.29 -17.74
N ASN A 215 21.69 12.08 -17.79
CA ASN A 215 21.67 11.10 -16.71
C ASN A 215 20.27 10.56 -16.34
N ASN A 216 19.27 10.72 -17.21
CA ASN A 216 17.97 10.10 -17.03
C ASN A 216 18.07 8.61 -17.35
N LEU A 217 17.52 7.77 -16.48
CA LEU A 217 17.40 6.35 -16.72
C LEU A 217 16.16 6.06 -17.56
N HIS A 218 16.37 5.41 -18.70
CA HIS A 218 15.31 4.83 -19.53
C HIS A 218 15.26 3.34 -19.29
N VAL A 219 14.07 2.81 -18.98
CA VAL A 219 13.88 1.38 -18.71
C VAL A 219 12.78 0.84 -19.59
N LEU A 220 13.09 -0.20 -20.36
CA LEU A 220 12.17 -0.92 -21.23
C LEU A 220 11.97 -2.34 -20.71
N PHE A 221 10.73 -2.72 -20.46
CA PHE A 221 10.37 -4.03 -19.93
C PHE A 221 9.12 -4.59 -20.61
N LEU A 222 8.98 -5.91 -20.64
CA LEU A 222 7.80 -6.55 -21.18
C LEU A 222 6.70 -6.56 -20.11
N ALA A 223 5.66 -5.74 -20.27
CA ALA A 223 4.60 -5.56 -19.27
C ALA A 223 3.48 -6.61 -19.40
N ALA A 224 3.16 -7.01 -20.62
CA ALA A 224 2.20 -8.06 -20.94
C ALA A 224 2.61 -8.74 -22.27
N PRO A 225 1.97 -9.85 -22.69
CA PRO A 225 2.30 -10.47 -23.98
C PRO A 225 2.18 -9.44 -25.10
N ASN A 226 3.27 -9.22 -25.83
CA ASN A 226 3.37 -8.24 -26.91
C ASN A 226 3.13 -6.76 -26.52
N ILE A 227 3.27 -6.40 -25.23
CA ILE A 227 3.15 -5.02 -24.74
C ILE A 227 4.38 -4.69 -23.90
N TYR A 228 5.11 -3.67 -24.33
CA TYR A 228 6.34 -3.19 -23.70
C TYR A 228 6.06 -1.90 -22.93
N GLY A 229 6.45 -1.84 -21.66
CA GLY A 229 6.43 -0.64 -20.84
C GLY A 229 7.78 0.09 -20.89
N HIS A 230 7.72 1.41 -20.96
CA HIS A 230 8.88 2.31 -20.94
C HIS A 230 8.72 3.35 -19.85
N GLY A 231 9.63 3.36 -18.90
CA GLY A 231 9.71 4.40 -17.88
C GLY A 231 10.97 5.24 -18.05
N THR A 232 10.85 6.53 -17.75
CA THR A 232 12.01 7.43 -17.63
C THR A 232 12.06 8.01 -16.23
N VAL A 233 13.24 7.96 -15.60
CA VAL A 233 13.47 8.45 -14.25
C VAL A 233 14.65 9.40 -14.27
N THR A 234 14.48 10.57 -13.68
CA THR A 234 15.50 11.62 -13.62
C THR A 234 16.43 11.42 -12.40
N PRO A 235 17.64 12.03 -12.39
CA PRO A 235 18.58 11.93 -11.26
C PRO A 235 18.04 12.45 -9.92
N ASN A 236 17.04 13.33 -9.96
CA ASN A 236 16.33 13.83 -8.77
C ASN A 236 15.18 12.89 -8.32
N GLY A 237 14.98 11.76 -8.99
CA GLY A 237 13.99 10.74 -8.61
C GLY A 237 12.58 10.96 -9.16
N ARG A 238 12.38 11.93 -10.06
CA ARG A 238 11.07 12.17 -10.68
C ARG A 238 10.74 11.06 -11.67
N TYR A 239 9.57 10.44 -11.51
CA TYR A 239 9.04 9.41 -12.39
C TYR A 239 7.63 9.74 -12.83
N GLY A 240 7.41 9.85 -14.15
CA GLY A 240 6.11 10.22 -14.73
C GLY A 240 5.19 9.04 -15.03
N GLY A 241 5.54 7.82 -14.61
CA GLY A 241 4.85 6.59 -15.01
C GLY A 241 5.40 5.99 -16.30
N ALA A 242 4.84 4.84 -16.69
CA ALA A 242 5.26 4.10 -17.87
C ALA A 242 4.39 4.42 -19.08
N LYS A 243 5.02 4.64 -20.24
CA LYS A 243 4.38 4.64 -21.55
C LYS A 243 4.41 3.22 -22.11
N TYR A 244 3.36 2.79 -22.80
CA TYR A 244 3.29 1.44 -23.35
C TYR A 244 3.42 1.43 -24.87
N TYR A 245 4.00 0.36 -25.40
CA TYR A 245 4.28 0.18 -26.83
C TYR A 245 3.93 -1.24 -27.26
N LYS A 246 3.38 -1.37 -28.47
CA LYS A 246 3.27 -2.65 -29.17
C LYS A 246 4.40 -2.75 -30.20
N PRO A 247 4.89 -3.95 -30.52
CA PRO A 247 5.86 -4.10 -31.60
C PRO A 247 5.29 -3.66 -32.94
N ALA A 248 6.09 -2.96 -33.74
CA ALA A 248 5.80 -2.75 -35.14
C ALA A 248 5.95 -4.08 -35.93
N PRO A 249 5.30 -4.23 -37.10
CA PRO A 249 5.41 -5.46 -37.91
C PRO A 249 6.87 -5.85 -38.15
N GLY A 250 7.22 -7.09 -37.82
CA GLY A 250 8.58 -7.65 -37.99
C GLY A 250 9.67 -7.03 -37.09
N ARG A 251 9.32 -6.16 -36.15
CA ARG A 251 10.29 -5.48 -35.26
C ARG A 251 10.02 -5.81 -33.80
N THR A 252 11.01 -5.60 -32.96
CA THR A 252 10.89 -5.73 -31.50
C THR A 252 11.29 -4.42 -30.84
N PRO A 253 10.48 -3.86 -29.92
CA PRO A 253 10.85 -2.68 -29.17
C PRO A 253 12.18 -2.86 -28.46
N ALA A 254 13.09 -1.91 -28.67
CA ALA A 254 14.42 -1.86 -28.07
C ALA A 254 14.79 -0.43 -27.70
N LEU A 255 15.64 -0.27 -26.68
CA LEU A 255 16.27 1.01 -26.37
C LEU A 255 17.50 1.18 -27.27
N VAL A 256 17.63 2.36 -27.85
CA VAL A 256 18.76 2.73 -28.72
C VAL A 256 19.28 4.08 -28.27
N THR A 257 20.60 4.20 -28.15
CA THR A 257 21.29 5.47 -27.89
C THR A 257 21.75 6.07 -29.21
N PHE A 258 21.38 7.32 -29.46
CA PHE A 258 21.85 8.09 -30.61
C PHE A 258 23.25 8.68 -30.36
N GLN A 259 23.92 9.14 -31.42
CA GLN A 259 25.25 9.77 -31.31
C GLN A 259 25.26 11.02 -30.42
N ASN A 260 24.13 11.73 -30.32
CA ASN A 260 23.97 12.89 -29.45
C ASN A 260 23.75 12.51 -27.96
N GLY A 261 23.75 11.22 -27.63
CA GLY A 261 23.54 10.68 -26.29
C GLY A 261 22.08 10.56 -25.86
N ASP A 262 21.12 10.84 -26.74
CA ASP A 262 19.70 10.63 -26.43
C ASP A 262 19.34 9.15 -26.50
N VAL A 263 18.47 8.71 -25.59
CA VAL A 263 17.96 7.34 -25.57
C VAL A 263 16.50 7.33 -26.02
N VAL A 264 16.21 6.57 -27.08
CA VAL A 264 14.87 6.42 -27.64
C VAL A 264 14.43 4.96 -27.73
N ILE A 265 13.15 4.77 -28.01
CA ILE A 265 12.60 3.47 -28.39
C ILE A 265 12.58 3.34 -29.91
N SER A 266 13.17 2.25 -30.39
CA SER A 266 13.06 1.81 -31.78
C SER A 266 12.14 0.59 -31.88
N GLY A 267 11.40 0.46 -32.99
CA GLY A 267 10.59 -0.72 -33.29
C GLY A 267 9.28 -0.88 -32.49
N GLY A 268 8.84 0.17 -31.77
CA GLY A 268 7.60 0.19 -31.00
C GLY A 268 6.61 1.25 -31.49
N LEU A 269 5.32 0.89 -31.51
CA LEU A 269 4.18 1.77 -31.75
C LEU A 269 3.54 2.12 -30.41
N LEU A 270 3.35 3.42 -30.13
CA LEU A 270 2.74 3.87 -28.87
C LEU A 270 1.35 3.25 -28.70
N TYR A 271 1.09 2.75 -27.50
CA TYR A 271 -0.14 2.04 -27.14
C TYR A 271 -0.71 2.63 -25.85
N ASP A 272 -1.95 3.11 -25.91
CA ASP A 272 -2.70 3.50 -24.72
C ASP A 272 -3.62 2.34 -24.28
N PRO A 273 -3.35 1.69 -23.13
CA PRO A 273 -4.18 0.62 -22.62
C PRO A 273 -5.61 1.07 -22.28
N LYS A 274 -5.84 2.33 -21.87
CA LYS A 274 -7.18 2.83 -21.51
C LYS A 274 -8.08 2.90 -22.73
N GLN A 275 -7.58 3.47 -23.83
CA GLN A 275 -8.30 3.53 -25.11
C GLN A 275 -8.58 2.13 -25.68
N ALA A 276 -7.69 1.16 -25.45
CA ALA A 276 -7.91 -0.21 -25.93
C ALA A 276 -9.00 -0.95 -25.14
N VAL A 277 -9.09 -0.74 -23.83
CA VAL A 277 -10.19 -1.28 -23.01
C VAL A 277 -11.53 -0.67 -23.43
N GLN A 278 -11.58 0.64 -23.67
CA GLN A 278 -12.79 1.32 -24.16
C GLN A 278 -13.22 0.79 -25.54
N ARG A 279 -12.28 0.64 -26.48
CA ARG A 279 -12.59 0.03 -27.79
C ARG A 279 -13.08 -1.40 -27.67
N ARG A 280 -12.48 -2.22 -26.80
CA ARG A 280 -12.96 -3.58 -26.54
C ARG A 280 -14.36 -3.61 -25.92
N ALA A 281 -14.70 -2.64 -25.07
CA ALA A 281 -16.04 -2.51 -24.52
C ALA A 281 -17.07 -2.08 -25.57
N GLN A 282 -16.65 -1.34 -26.60
CA GLN A 282 -17.51 -0.94 -27.73
C GLN A 282 -17.71 -2.05 -28.77
N ILE A 283 -16.81 -3.03 -28.85
CA ILE A 283 -16.98 -4.21 -29.70
C ILE A 283 -18.05 -5.09 -29.07
N ARG A 284 -19.21 -5.19 -29.74
CA ARG A 284 -20.27 -6.12 -29.33
C ARG A 284 -19.72 -7.54 -29.27
N LYS A 285 -20.03 -8.23 -28.18
CA LYS A 285 -19.64 -9.64 -28.03
C LYS A 285 -20.48 -10.47 -29.00
N LEU A 286 -19.91 -11.53 -29.59
CA LEU A 286 -20.68 -12.46 -30.44
C LEU A 286 -21.89 -13.07 -29.72
N SER A 287 -21.87 -13.13 -28.39
CA SER A 287 -22.97 -13.60 -27.55
C SER A 287 -24.07 -12.56 -27.30
N GLU A 288 -23.89 -11.31 -27.75
CA GLU A 288 -24.83 -10.23 -27.54
C GLU A 288 -25.93 -10.32 -28.61
N ARG A 289 -27.11 -10.84 -28.23
CA ARG A 289 -28.25 -11.00 -29.15
C ARG A 289 -28.65 -9.64 -29.75
N PRO A 290 -28.91 -9.58 -31.07
CA PRO A 290 -29.44 -8.37 -31.70
C PRO A 290 -30.72 -7.91 -30.98
N ARG A 291 -30.87 -6.59 -30.79
CA ARG A 291 -32.12 -6.03 -30.26
C ARG A 291 -33.23 -6.33 -31.26
N LEU A 292 -34.23 -7.11 -30.84
CA LEU A 292 -35.43 -7.34 -31.61
C LEU A 292 -36.19 -6.02 -31.70
N THR A 293 -36.10 -5.36 -32.86
CA THR A 293 -36.98 -4.25 -33.21
C THR A 293 -38.31 -4.85 -33.64
N PHE A 294 -39.32 -4.79 -32.76
CA PHE A 294 -40.70 -5.01 -33.17
C PHE A 294 -41.13 -3.76 -33.95
N ARG A 295 -41.52 -3.95 -35.21
CA ARG A 295 -42.15 -2.93 -36.06
C ARG A 295 -43.67 -3.11 -35.98
#